data_AF-A0A8E2AP38-F1
#
_entry.id   AF-A0A8E2AP38-F1
#
_cell.length_a   1.000
_cell.length_b   1.000
_cell.length_c   1.000
_cell.angle_alpha   90.00
_cell.angle_beta   90.00
_cell.angle_gamma   90.00
#
_symmetry.space_group_name_H-M   'P 1'
#
loop_
_entity.id
_entity.type
_entity.pdbx_description
1 polymer ?
#
loop_
_entity_poly.entity_id
_entity_poly.type
_entity_poly.pdbx_seq_one_letter_code
_entity_poly.pdbx_strand_id
1 'polypeptide(L)'
;MSDEEDYLSDKFLQELTAPAAPRTYAEKRKEAQRLAALKNEQNRRKSRKQLELEAREEGLRKSLFERAKEDEASGQQNKALAMMMKMGFKPGESLGVKHDTDSPPSPSAPASAEATPTGDGASTPEAGASASARPSTQHRAEPLPLSEWAGRKGIGLGKRPASPGASERLAKMARMAADQKEQTDHSAFRDRARQEYEERRAQGRLGPAQRTCVTLDEKEGREFNILWLNPDNPATFPEGLLDALEDSELVAALQRRQTGDTIEGRLRARMQADALQPLTSALDDDSSSAAEKPELHKTPYSQEDIEEATQFLRLSAQDRLELVLDYLRQKYAYCFWCGTQYDNQDDLDANCPGPDEDAHD
;
A
#
# COMPACT_ATOMS: atom_id res chain seq x y z
N MET A 1 -27.04 0.18 -40.55
CA MET A 1 -26.98 -1.23 -40.12
C MET A 1 -25.50 -1.50 -39.94
N SER A 2 -25.10 -1.83 -38.72
CA SER A 2 -23.72 -1.91 -38.25
C SER A 2 -23.01 -3.08 -38.94
N ASP A 3 -21.94 -2.81 -39.70
CA ASP A 3 -20.97 -3.83 -40.13
C ASP A 3 -20.06 -4.14 -38.92
N GLU A 4 -20.64 -4.78 -37.90
CA GLU A 4 -19.85 -5.43 -36.86
C GLU A 4 -19.17 -6.64 -37.50
N GLU A 5 -17.85 -6.55 -37.67
CA GLU A 5 -17.01 -7.61 -38.22
C GLU A 5 -17.21 -8.89 -37.40
N ASP A 6 -18.06 -9.77 -37.93
CA ASP A 6 -18.49 -10.99 -37.28
C ASP A 6 -17.26 -11.83 -36.87
N TYR A 7 -17.29 -12.35 -35.65
CA TYR A 7 -16.18 -13.09 -35.02
C TYR A 7 -15.79 -14.34 -35.81
N LEU A 8 -16.66 -14.79 -36.72
CA LEU A 8 -16.45 -15.92 -37.64
C LEU A 8 -16.14 -15.49 -39.08
N SER A 9 -15.91 -14.20 -39.33
CA SER A 9 -15.57 -13.70 -40.66
C SER A 9 -14.20 -14.21 -41.12
N ASP A 10 -14.12 -14.49 -42.42
CA ASP A 10 -12.98 -15.14 -43.07
C ASP A 10 -11.66 -14.34 -42.93
N LYS A 11 -11.76 -13.06 -42.57
CA LYS A 11 -10.64 -12.17 -42.25
C LYS A 11 -9.87 -12.65 -41.01
N PHE A 12 -10.55 -13.13 -39.97
CA PHE A 12 -9.92 -13.68 -38.76
C PHE A 12 -9.39 -15.10 -38.98
N LEU A 13 -10.06 -15.90 -39.83
CA LEU A 13 -9.58 -17.23 -40.20
C LEU A 13 -8.33 -17.19 -41.08
N GLN A 14 -8.21 -16.18 -41.96
CA GLN A 14 -7.02 -15.93 -42.77
C GLN A 14 -5.82 -15.48 -41.91
N GLU A 15 -6.07 -14.74 -40.83
CA GLU A 15 -5.01 -14.29 -39.91
C GLU A 15 -4.42 -15.46 -39.08
N LEU A 16 -5.24 -16.48 -38.76
CA LEU A 16 -4.80 -17.71 -38.08
C LEU A 16 -4.09 -18.71 -39.00
N THR A 17 -4.35 -18.64 -40.31
CA THR A 17 -3.78 -19.57 -41.30
C THR A 17 -2.57 -19.00 -42.04
N ALA A 18 -2.27 -17.71 -41.88
CA ALA A 18 -1.05 -17.11 -42.38
C ALA A 18 0.17 -17.71 -41.66
N PRO A 19 1.09 -18.40 -42.37
CA PRO A 19 2.28 -18.94 -41.74
C PRO A 19 3.19 -17.79 -41.33
N ALA A 20 3.21 -17.48 -40.03
CA ALA A 20 4.20 -16.57 -39.48
C ALA A 20 5.59 -17.15 -39.77
N ALA A 21 6.46 -16.36 -40.43
CA ALA A 21 7.83 -16.78 -40.69
C ALA A 21 8.49 -17.25 -39.38
N PRO A 22 9.25 -18.36 -39.40
CA PRO A 22 9.83 -18.91 -38.19
C PRO A 22 10.81 -17.89 -37.59
N ARG A 23 10.40 -17.25 -36.48
CA ARG A 23 11.25 -16.31 -35.75
C ARG A 23 12.48 -17.03 -35.25
N THR A 24 13.64 -16.43 -35.48
CA THR A 24 14.90 -16.93 -34.95
C THR A 24 14.90 -16.86 -33.42
N TYR A 25 15.71 -17.70 -32.77
CA TYR A 25 15.82 -17.71 -31.30
C TYR A 25 16.22 -16.33 -30.74
N ALA A 26 17.07 -15.60 -31.45
CA ALA A 26 17.48 -14.24 -31.09
C ALA A 26 16.31 -13.25 -31.12
N GLU A 27 15.44 -13.33 -32.14
CA GLU A 27 14.25 -12.48 -32.26
C GLU A 27 13.22 -12.78 -31.17
N LYS A 28 12.96 -14.07 -30.88
CA LYS A 28 12.08 -14.48 -29.79
C LYS A 28 12.56 -13.97 -28.43
N ARG A 29 13.87 -14.03 -28.18
CA ARG A 29 14.47 -13.50 -26.93
C ARG A 29 14.33 -11.98 -26.83
N LYS A 30 14.55 -11.25 -27.93
CA LYS A 30 14.43 -9.78 -27.97
C LYS A 30 12.99 -9.32 -27.74
N GLU A 31 12.02 -10.03 -28.31
CA GLU A 31 10.60 -9.75 -28.11
C GLU A 31 10.16 -10.05 -26.67
N ALA A 32 10.60 -11.18 -26.10
CA ALA A 32 10.34 -11.50 -24.70
C ALA A 32 10.90 -10.44 -23.74
N GLN A 33 12.12 -9.94 -24.01
CA GLN A 33 12.72 -8.84 -23.24
C GLN A 33 11.91 -7.53 -23.36
N ARG A 34 11.43 -7.19 -24.57
CA ARG A 34 10.59 -6.02 -24.79
C ARG A 34 9.26 -6.12 -24.04
N LEU A 35 8.59 -7.28 -24.11
CA LEU A 35 7.33 -7.52 -23.41
C LEU A 35 7.52 -7.49 -21.88
N ALA A 36 8.62 -8.07 -21.38
CA ALA A 36 8.96 -8.02 -19.96
C ALA A 36 9.22 -6.58 -19.50
N ALA A 37 9.91 -5.76 -20.31
CA ALA A 37 10.14 -4.35 -20.01
C ALA A 37 8.82 -3.55 -19.95
N LEU A 38 7.92 -3.75 -20.91
CA LEU A 38 6.60 -3.11 -20.93
C LEU A 38 5.75 -3.52 -19.72
N LYS A 39 5.77 -4.81 -19.36
CA LYS A 39 5.04 -5.31 -18.19
C LYS A 39 5.62 -4.74 -16.89
N ASN A 40 6.95 -4.61 -16.80
CA ASN A 40 7.61 -4.01 -15.65
C ASN A 40 7.27 -2.52 -15.53
N GLU A 41 7.19 -1.81 -16.66
CA GLU A 41 6.77 -0.40 -16.70
C GLU A 41 5.30 -0.22 -16.31
N GLN A 42 4.41 -1.11 -16.73
CA GLN A 42 2.99 -1.10 -16.32
C GLN A 42 2.79 -1.45 -14.85
N ASN A 43 3.58 -2.39 -14.32
CA ASN A 43 3.54 -2.79 -12.90
C ASN A 43 4.20 -1.76 -11.98
N ARG A 44 4.97 -0.82 -12.53
CA ARG A 44 5.57 0.26 -11.75
C ARG A 44 4.48 1.21 -11.30
N ARG A 45 4.21 1.21 -9.99
CA ARG A 45 3.27 2.14 -9.37
C ARG A 45 3.73 3.58 -9.60
N LYS A 46 2.90 4.39 -10.28
CA LYS A 46 3.13 5.83 -10.47
C LYS A 46 3.19 6.51 -9.11
N SER A 47 4.06 7.53 -8.97
CA SER A 47 4.13 8.30 -7.72
C SER A 47 2.87 9.15 -7.53
N ARG A 48 2.51 9.46 -6.27
CA ARG A 48 1.34 10.29 -5.94
C ARG A 48 1.34 11.63 -6.70
N LYS A 49 2.51 12.29 -6.80
CA LYS A 49 2.67 13.54 -7.54
C LYS A 49 2.36 13.39 -9.04
N GLN A 50 2.73 12.27 -9.66
CA GLN A 50 2.43 12.01 -11.07
C GLN A 50 0.94 11.76 -11.29
N LEU A 51 0.29 11.01 -10.39
CA LEU A 51 -1.16 10.79 -10.46
C LEU A 51 -1.94 12.09 -10.29
N GLU A 52 -1.54 12.96 -9.37
CA GLU A 52 -2.20 14.27 -9.17
C GLU A 52 -2.02 15.20 -10.39
N LEU A 53 -0.84 15.18 -11.04
CA LEU A 53 -0.59 15.95 -12.27
C LEU A 53 -1.39 15.40 -13.45
N GLU A 54 -1.41 14.08 -13.64
CA GLU A 54 -2.18 13.42 -14.69
C GLU A 54 -3.68 13.70 -14.51
N ALA A 55 -4.21 13.57 -13.29
CA ALA A 55 -5.60 13.92 -12.99
C ALA A 55 -5.89 15.41 -13.22
N ARG A 56 -4.94 16.30 -12.92
CA ARG A 56 -5.07 17.74 -13.21
C ARG A 56 -5.08 18.00 -14.71
N GLU A 57 -4.19 17.37 -15.47
CA GLU A 57 -4.12 17.50 -16.91
C GLU A 57 -5.35 16.92 -17.59
N GLU A 58 -5.82 15.75 -17.17
CA GLU A 58 -7.08 15.16 -17.63
C GLU A 58 -8.26 16.06 -17.30
N GLY A 59 -8.30 16.66 -16.12
CA GLY A 59 -9.32 17.64 -15.74
C GLY A 59 -9.25 18.94 -16.55
N LEU A 60 -8.07 19.33 -17.05
CA LEU A 60 -7.88 20.49 -17.93
C LEU A 60 -8.20 20.15 -19.40
N ARG A 61 -7.88 18.92 -19.82
CA ARG A 61 -8.10 18.42 -21.18
C ARG A 61 -9.56 18.10 -21.43
N LYS A 62 -10.26 17.54 -20.44
CA LYS A 62 -11.71 17.30 -20.52
C LYS A 62 -12.44 18.63 -20.39
N SER A 63 -13.12 19.03 -21.45
CA SER A 63 -13.94 20.23 -21.40
C SER A 63 -15.10 20.05 -20.42
N LEU A 64 -15.54 21.13 -19.77
CA LEU A 64 -16.68 21.10 -18.85
C LEU A 64 -17.96 20.53 -19.52
N PHE A 65 -18.06 20.69 -20.85
CA PHE A 65 -19.18 20.19 -21.65
C PHE A 65 -19.11 18.69 -21.95
N GLU A 66 -17.92 18.13 -22.22
CA GLU A 66 -17.76 16.67 -22.39
C GLU A 66 -18.09 15.96 -21.09
N ARG A 67 -17.57 16.47 -19.97
CA ARG A 67 -17.89 15.95 -18.65
C ARG A 67 -19.40 16.05 -18.34
N ALA A 68 -20.05 17.13 -18.75
CA ALA A 68 -21.49 17.26 -18.59
C ALA A 68 -22.31 16.30 -19.46
N LYS A 69 -21.84 15.95 -20.66
CA LYS A 69 -22.49 14.91 -21.47
C LYS A 69 -22.31 13.51 -20.86
N GLU A 70 -21.14 13.22 -20.29
CA GLU A 70 -20.89 11.97 -19.56
C GLU A 70 -21.75 11.87 -18.29
N ASP A 71 -21.86 12.96 -17.54
CA ASP A 71 -22.67 13.02 -16.32
C ASP A 71 -24.18 12.95 -16.65
N GLU A 72 -24.64 13.56 -17.74
CA GLU A 72 -26.03 13.48 -18.22
C GLU A 72 -26.38 12.06 -18.71
N ALA A 73 -25.44 11.37 -19.38
CA ALA A 73 -25.58 9.96 -19.75
C ALA A 73 -25.63 9.00 -18.54
N SER A 74 -25.04 9.41 -17.40
CA SER A 74 -25.10 8.68 -16.13
C SER A 74 -26.22 9.17 -15.18
N GLY A 75 -27.10 10.06 -15.66
CA GLY A 75 -28.26 10.56 -14.91
C GLY A 75 -27.95 11.62 -13.86
N GLN A 76 -26.72 12.14 -13.82
CA GLN A 76 -26.28 13.19 -12.91
C GLN A 76 -26.21 14.54 -13.63
N GLN A 77 -27.05 15.49 -13.22
CA GLN A 77 -27.00 16.85 -13.79
C GLN A 77 -25.88 17.70 -13.16
N ASN A 78 -25.02 18.27 -14.00
CA ASN A 78 -23.99 19.21 -13.55
C ASN A 78 -24.59 20.55 -13.13
N LYS A 79 -24.88 20.69 -11.83
CA LYS A 79 -25.46 21.91 -11.22
C LYS A 79 -24.70 23.19 -11.58
N ALA A 80 -23.38 23.12 -11.72
CA ALA A 80 -22.55 24.26 -12.09
C ALA A 80 -22.82 24.74 -13.53
N LEU A 81 -22.98 23.82 -14.49
CA LEU A 81 -23.34 24.15 -15.86
C LEU A 81 -24.77 24.71 -15.94
N ALA A 82 -25.70 24.13 -15.19
CA ALA A 82 -27.08 24.62 -15.08
C ALA A 82 -27.13 26.05 -14.48
N MET A 83 -26.30 26.34 -13.48
CA MET A 83 -26.15 27.70 -12.94
C MET A 83 -25.53 28.67 -13.96
N MET A 84 -24.52 28.26 -14.73
CA MET A 84 -23.93 29.10 -15.78
C MET A 84 -24.96 29.44 -16.86
N MET A 85 -25.72 28.44 -17.34
CA MET A 85 -26.80 28.67 -18.31
C MET A 85 -27.85 29.64 -17.78
N LYS A 86 -28.22 29.51 -16.49
CA LYS A 86 -29.16 30.41 -15.82
C LYS A 86 -28.62 31.84 -15.63
N MET A 87 -27.30 32.00 -15.55
CA MET A 87 -26.62 33.30 -15.50
C MET A 87 -26.33 33.88 -16.89
N GLY A 88 -26.93 33.32 -17.95
CA GLY A 88 -26.84 33.86 -19.31
C GLY A 88 -25.70 33.30 -20.16
N PHE A 89 -25.01 32.26 -19.71
CA PHE A 89 -23.99 31.58 -20.51
C PHE A 89 -24.65 30.74 -21.60
N LYS A 90 -24.38 31.06 -22.86
CA LYS A 90 -24.75 30.21 -24.01
C LYS A 90 -23.50 29.52 -24.54
N PRO A 91 -23.54 28.22 -24.86
CA PRO A 91 -22.40 27.52 -25.47
C PRO A 91 -21.92 28.27 -26.72
N GLY A 92 -20.66 28.75 -26.69
CA GLY A 92 -20.06 29.54 -27.77
C GLY A 92 -20.07 31.07 -27.57
N GLU A 93 -20.65 31.57 -26.48
CA GLU A 93 -20.71 33.01 -26.16
C GLU A 93 -19.97 33.31 -24.85
N SER A 94 -19.22 34.42 -24.78
CA SER A 94 -18.50 34.81 -23.57
C SER A 94 -19.46 35.33 -22.50
N LEU A 95 -19.26 34.90 -21.26
CA LEU A 95 -20.00 35.38 -20.09
C LEU A 95 -19.63 36.85 -19.78
N GLY A 96 -20.57 37.77 -19.98
CA GLY A 96 -20.39 39.19 -19.65
C GLY A 96 -21.35 40.10 -20.43
N VAL A 97 -21.52 41.34 -19.96
CA VAL A 97 -22.28 42.38 -20.68
C VAL A 97 -21.51 42.75 -21.95
N LYS A 98 -22.14 42.59 -23.11
CA LYS A 98 -21.60 43.10 -24.38
C LYS A 98 -21.63 44.62 -24.34
N HIS A 99 -20.46 45.25 -24.30
CA HIS A 99 -20.36 46.68 -24.50
C HIS A 99 -20.32 46.91 -26.02
N ASP A 100 -21.48 47.15 -26.63
CA ASP A 100 -21.55 47.57 -28.03
C ASP A 100 -20.99 48.99 -28.14
N THR A 101 -19.74 49.10 -28.54
CA THR A 101 -19.12 50.36 -28.96
C THR A 101 -19.36 50.52 -30.45
N ASP A 102 -20.51 51.08 -30.85
CA ASP A 102 -20.69 51.75 -32.15
C ASP A 102 -22.02 52.53 -32.22
N SER A 103 -21.99 53.82 -31.84
CA SER A 103 -22.81 54.85 -32.51
C SER A 103 -22.28 56.27 -32.27
N PRO A 104 -22.19 57.14 -33.31
CA PRO A 104 -21.44 58.41 -33.27
C PRO A 104 -22.29 59.62 -32.80
N PRO A 105 -21.69 60.82 -32.62
CA PRO A 105 -22.15 61.83 -31.65
C PRO A 105 -23.01 63.01 -32.18
N SER A 106 -23.94 63.47 -31.32
CA SER A 106 -24.47 64.85 -31.12
C SER A 106 -25.21 65.59 -32.27
N PRO A 107 -25.87 66.76 -32.05
CA PRO A 107 -26.32 67.43 -30.80
C PRO A 107 -27.76 68.02 -30.90
N SER A 108 -28.39 68.39 -29.76
CA SER A 108 -29.02 69.71 -29.51
C SER A 108 -29.91 69.73 -28.27
N ALA A 109 -29.64 70.71 -27.40
CA ALA A 109 -30.58 71.33 -26.46
C ALA A 109 -30.57 72.84 -26.77
N PRO A 110 -31.65 73.60 -26.50
CA PRO A 110 -31.52 74.58 -25.39
C PRO A 110 -32.84 74.95 -24.67
N ALA A 111 -32.74 75.35 -23.40
CA ALA A 111 -33.44 76.47 -22.71
C ALA A 111 -33.27 76.30 -21.18
N SER A 112 -32.46 77.12 -20.48
CA SER A 112 -32.83 78.35 -19.72
C SER A 112 -33.62 78.06 -18.42
N ALA A 113 -33.32 78.55 -17.21
CA ALA A 113 -32.58 79.72 -16.73
C ALA A 113 -32.22 79.62 -15.22
N GLU A 114 -31.26 80.46 -14.78
CA GLU A 114 -31.01 81.16 -13.48
C GLU A 114 -31.37 80.47 -12.14
N ALA A 115 -30.60 80.53 -11.05
CA ALA A 115 -29.72 81.57 -10.51
C ALA A 115 -28.69 81.00 -9.49
N THR A 116 -27.60 81.74 -9.26
CA THR A 116 -26.70 81.64 -8.10
C THR A 116 -27.13 82.70 -7.04
N PRO A 117 -26.77 82.60 -5.74
CA PRO A 117 -25.42 82.98 -5.29
C PRO A 117 -24.80 82.17 -4.12
N THR A 118 -23.47 82.16 -4.12
CA THR A 118 -22.45 82.07 -3.04
C THR A 118 -22.84 81.82 -1.58
N GLY A 119 -22.06 80.96 -0.90
CA GLY A 119 -21.85 81.02 0.55
C GLY A 119 -21.21 79.77 1.17
N ASP A 120 -19.95 79.89 1.58
CA ASP A 120 -19.16 78.93 2.37
C ASP A 120 -19.83 78.52 3.70
N GLY A 121 -19.52 77.30 4.18
CA GLY A 121 -19.76 76.98 5.59
C GLY A 121 -19.90 75.49 5.90
N ALA A 122 -18.87 74.93 6.49
CA ALA A 122 -18.86 73.63 7.14
C ALA A 122 -20.01 73.46 8.15
N SER A 123 -20.49 72.21 8.30
CA SER A 123 -20.79 71.49 9.56
C SER A 123 -21.99 70.56 9.39
N THR A 124 -21.76 69.25 9.54
CA THR A 124 -22.78 68.26 9.97
C THR A 124 -23.21 68.59 11.41
N PRO A 125 -24.45 68.29 11.87
CA PRO A 125 -24.81 66.92 12.32
C PRO A 125 -26.32 66.61 12.06
N GLU A 126 -26.86 65.39 11.97
CA GLU A 126 -27.21 64.36 12.97
C GLU A 126 -28.14 63.37 12.23
N ALA A 127 -27.91 62.06 12.25
CA ALA A 127 -28.49 61.05 13.16
C ALA A 127 -29.84 60.43 12.71
N GLY A 128 -29.85 59.09 12.66
CA GLY A 128 -31.03 58.22 12.47
C GLY A 128 -30.79 57.07 11.47
N ALA A 129 -30.02 56.03 11.85
CA ALA A 129 -30.51 54.67 12.20
C ALA A 129 -31.18 53.92 11.03
N SER A 130 -30.92 52.65 10.68
CA SER A 130 -30.23 51.49 11.26
C SER A 130 -30.21 50.40 10.15
N ALA A 131 -29.19 49.53 10.11
CA ALA A 131 -29.33 48.06 9.94
C ALA A 131 -28.08 47.42 9.31
N SER A 132 -27.50 46.48 10.06
CA SER A 132 -26.39 45.61 9.70
C SER A 132 -26.72 44.57 8.64
N ALA A 133 -25.80 44.35 7.69
CA ALA A 133 -25.54 43.05 7.08
C ALA A 133 -24.06 42.96 6.67
N ARG A 134 -23.34 41.92 7.13
CA ARG A 134 -21.97 41.58 6.69
C ARG A 134 -22.00 40.60 5.50
N PRO A 135 -20.92 40.53 4.70
CA PRO A 135 -21.01 40.35 3.25
C PRO A 135 -20.56 38.97 2.74
N SER A 136 -20.95 38.72 1.49
CA SER A 136 -20.52 37.62 0.61
C SER A 136 -19.05 37.73 0.20
N THR A 137 -18.36 36.60 0.07
CA THR A 137 -16.98 36.51 -0.44
C THR A 137 -16.96 36.61 -1.96
N GLN A 138 -16.77 37.82 -2.47
CA GLN A 138 -16.28 38.09 -3.82
C GLN A 138 -14.75 37.88 -3.86
N HIS A 139 -14.23 37.36 -4.98
CA HIS A 139 -12.79 37.30 -5.23
C HIS A 139 -12.20 38.73 -5.17
N ARG A 140 -11.21 38.94 -4.31
CA ARG A 140 -10.68 40.27 -3.96
C ARG A 140 -9.98 40.91 -5.17
N ALA A 141 -10.44 42.10 -5.54
CA ALA A 141 -9.84 42.97 -6.57
C ALA A 141 -8.84 44.00 -6.01
N GLU A 142 -8.45 43.88 -4.75
CA GLU A 142 -7.39 44.69 -4.13
C GLU A 142 -6.18 43.81 -3.80
N PRO A 143 -4.94 44.28 -4.06
CA PRO A 143 -3.74 43.49 -3.83
C PRO A 143 -3.60 43.09 -2.36
N LEU A 144 -3.01 41.92 -2.10
CA LEU A 144 -2.75 41.42 -0.75
C LEU A 144 -2.04 42.50 0.07
N PRO A 145 -2.55 42.87 1.26
CA PRO A 145 -1.93 43.90 2.08
C PRO A 145 -0.54 43.42 2.49
N LEU A 146 0.49 44.10 2.01
CA LEU A 146 1.86 43.87 2.45
C LEU A 146 1.96 44.38 3.89
N SER A 147 2.10 43.47 4.85
CA SER A 147 2.47 43.85 6.21
C SER A 147 3.93 44.23 6.21
N GLU A 148 4.22 45.50 5.96
CA GLU A 148 5.53 46.07 6.21
C GLU A 148 5.89 45.80 7.66
N TRP A 149 7.03 45.12 7.88
CA TRP A 149 7.59 44.91 9.20
C TRP A 149 7.77 46.30 9.84
N ALA A 150 6.86 46.65 10.74
CA ALA A 150 7.01 47.84 11.57
C ALA A 150 8.19 47.57 12.50
N GLY A 151 9.37 48.08 12.11
CA GLY A 151 10.62 47.94 12.84
C GLY A 151 10.45 48.07 14.36
N ARG A 152 11.28 47.33 15.12
CA ARG A 152 11.43 47.32 16.60
C ARG A 152 10.41 48.18 17.36
N LYS A 153 9.13 47.80 17.29
CA LYS A 153 8.08 48.48 18.05
C LYS A 153 8.26 48.05 19.50
N GLY A 154 8.62 49.01 20.34
CA GLY A 154 8.98 48.81 21.74
C GLY A 154 7.96 47.94 22.48
N ILE A 155 8.48 47.08 23.36
CA ILE A 155 7.73 46.23 24.27
C ILE A 155 6.77 47.13 25.06
N GLY A 156 5.48 47.16 24.72
CA GLY A 156 4.47 47.83 25.55
C GLY A 156 3.27 48.50 24.88
N LEU A 157 3.25 48.73 23.56
CA LEU A 157 2.18 49.53 22.93
C LEU A 157 1.34 48.82 21.85
N GLY A 158 1.31 47.48 21.86
CA GLY A 158 0.42 46.68 21.02
C GLY A 158 -0.39 45.70 21.86
N LYS A 159 -1.70 45.61 21.62
CA LYS A 159 -2.52 44.51 22.17
C LYS A 159 -1.86 43.19 21.72
N ARG A 160 -1.42 42.37 22.67
CA ARG A 160 -0.83 41.05 22.38
C ARG A 160 -1.80 40.28 21.46
N PRO A 161 -1.33 39.55 20.43
CA PRO A 161 -2.21 38.64 19.71
C PRO A 161 -2.90 37.75 20.75
N ALA A 162 -4.22 37.59 20.62
CA ALA A 162 -5.00 36.81 21.57
C ALA A 162 -4.36 35.41 21.67
N SER A 163 -4.04 34.98 22.90
CA SER A 163 -3.46 33.66 23.12
C SER A 163 -4.35 32.60 22.45
N PRO A 164 -3.77 31.57 21.80
CA PRO A 164 -4.55 30.54 21.12
C PRO A 164 -5.69 30.05 22.01
N GLY A 165 -6.90 30.11 21.47
CA GLY A 165 -8.11 29.68 22.19
C GLY A 165 -8.06 28.19 22.52
N ALA A 166 -8.93 27.72 23.41
CA ALA A 166 -8.97 26.31 23.80
C ALA A 166 -9.15 25.38 22.58
N SER A 167 -9.99 25.77 21.61
CA SER A 167 -10.21 25.04 20.36
C SER A 167 -8.96 24.97 19.47
N GLU A 168 -8.18 26.05 19.40
CA GLU A 168 -6.96 26.10 18.59
C GLU A 168 -5.83 25.25 19.21
N ARG A 169 -5.75 25.20 20.54
CA ARG A 169 -4.83 24.28 21.25
C ARG A 169 -5.21 22.83 21.03
N LEU A 170 -6.49 22.50 21.10
CA LEU A 170 -7.00 21.15 20.82
C LEU A 170 -6.74 20.76 19.36
N ALA A 171 -6.97 21.65 18.40
CA ALA A 171 -6.66 21.41 16.99
C ALA A 171 -5.15 21.21 16.75
N LYS A 172 -4.29 21.97 17.45
CA LYS A 172 -2.84 21.78 17.40
C LYS A 172 -2.41 20.45 18.01
N MET A 173 -2.99 20.05 19.14
CA MET A 173 -2.74 18.74 19.76
C MET A 173 -3.18 17.60 18.83
N ALA A 174 -4.35 17.72 18.20
CA ALA A 174 -4.84 16.73 17.23
C ALA A 174 -3.93 16.61 16.01
N ARG A 175 -3.40 17.73 15.48
CA ARG A 175 -2.42 17.72 14.38
C ARG A 175 -1.09 17.07 14.78
N MET A 176 -0.54 17.42 15.94
CA MET A 176 0.69 16.80 16.44
C MET A 176 0.52 15.30 16.68
N ALA A 177 -0.65 14.86 17.15
CA ALA A 177 -0.97 13.45 17.31
C ALA A 177 -1.11 12.72 15.96
N ALA A 178 -1.69 13.36 14.95
CA ALA A 178 -1.76 12.82 13.60
C ALA A 178 -0.37 12.69 12.96
N ASP A 179 0.47 13.72 13.06
CA ASP A 179 1.85 13.70 12.55
C ASP A 179 2.69 12.63 13.25
N GLN A 180 2.53 12.46 14.57
CA GLN A 180 3.19 11.38 15.32
C GLN A 180 2.70 10.00 14.86
N LYS A 181 1.39 9.84 14.65
CA LYS A 181 0.83 8.58 14.16
C LYS A 181 1.34 8.24 12.76
N GLU A 182 1.40 9.20 11.85
CA GLU A 182 1.98 9.00 10.52
C GLU A 182 3.47 8.63 10.59
N GLN A 183 4.24 9.26 11.48
CA GLN A 183 5.64 8.89 11.70
C GLN A 183 5.79 7.47 12.25
N THR A 184 4.95 7.06 13.21
CA THR A 184 4.95 5.68 13.73
C THR A 184 4.49 4.67 12.68
N ASP A 185 3.53 5.03 11.83
CA ASP A 185 3.06 4.16 10.75
C ASP A 185 4.14 3.96 9.68
N HIS A 186 4.90 5.02 9.37
CA HIS A 186 6.05 4.95 8.47
C HIS A 186 7.23 4.16 9.05
N SER A 187 7.59 4.34 10.31
CA SER A 187 8.63 3.53 10.95
C SER A 187 8.19 2.07 11.03
N ALA A 188 6.96 1.79 11.47
CA ALA A 188 6.40 0.45 11.51
C ALA A 188 6.32 -0.24 10.13
N PHE A 189 6.13 0.53 9.04
CA PHE A 189 6.24 -0.02 7.69
C PHE A 189 7.68 -0.40 7.35
N ARG A 190 8.67 0.46 7.66
CA ARG A 190 10.08 0.19 7.39
C ARG A 190 10.59 -0.99 8.20
N ASP A 191 10.19 -1.09 9.46
CA ASP A 191 10.58 -2.16 10.37
C ASP A 191 9.99 -3.49 9.91
N ARG A 192 8.70 -3.52 9.52
CA ARG A 192 8.09 -4.72 8.92
C ARG A 192 8.78 -5.15 7.62
N ALA A 193 9.08 -4.20 6.73
CA ALA A 193 9.77 -4.50 5.48
C ALA A 193 11.20 -5.02 5.72
N ARG A 194 11.87 -4.51 6.76
CA ARG A 194 13.17 -5.01 7.21
C ARG A 194 13.05 -6.44 7.74
N GLN A 195 12.13 -6.69 8.66
CA GLN A 195 11.89 -8.02 9.24
C GLN A 195 11.54 -9.05 8.16
N GLU A 196 10.64 -8.72 7.24
CA GLU A 196 10.27 -9.63 6.13
C GLU A 196 11.49 -9.93 5.22
N TYR A 197 12.34 -8.94 4.98
CA TYR A 197 13.58 -9.15 4.24
C TYR A 197 14.57 -10.04 4.99
N GLU A 198 14.75 -9.80 6.29
CA GLU A 198 15.61 -10.59 7.19
C GLU A 198 15.12 -12.03 7.28
N GLU A 199 13.82 -12.25 7.46
CA GLU A 199 13.19 -13.58 7.45
C GLU A 199 13.40 -14.29 6.12
N ARG A 200 13.18 -13.61 4.98
CA ARG A 200 13.39 -14.21 3.66
C ARG A 200 14.86 -14.54 3.40
N ARG A 201 15.77 -13.69 3.88
CA ARG A 201 17.22 -13.92 3.83
C ARG A 201 17.58 -15.14 4.69
N ALA A 202 17.05 -15.23 5.91
CA ALA A 202 17.27 -16.34 6.82
C ALA A 202 16.74 -17.66 6.24
N GLN A 203 15.52 -17.68 5.68
CA GLN A 203 14.95 -18.85 4.98
C GLN A 203 15.89 -19.37 3.88
N GLY A 204 16.45 -18.46 3.07
CA GLY A 204 17.38 -18.83 2.01
C GLY A 204 18.68 -19.47 2.51
N ARG A 205 19.10 -19.16 3.74
CA ARG A 205 20.34 -19.67 4.36
C ARG A 205 20.12 -20.89 5.25
N LEU A 206 18.91 -21.03 5.80
CA LEU A 206 18.52 -22.15 6.66
C LEU A 206 18.70 -23.50 5.96
N GLY A 207 18.25 -23.62 4.71
CA GLY A 207 18.40 -24.87 3.94
C GLY A 207 19.86 -25.33 3.76
N PRO A 208 20.79 -24.47 3.30
CA PRO A 208 22.23 -24.76 3.33
C PRO A 208 22.77 -25.13 4.72
N ALA A 209 22.46 -24.35 5.76
CA ALA A 209 22.96 -24.60 7.12
C ALA A 209 22.46 -25.92 7.71
N GLN A 210 21.20 -26.28 7.46
CA GLN A 210 20.63 -27.56 7.86
C GLN A 210 21.28 -28.73 7.12
N ARG A 211 21.57 -28.59 5.82
CA ARG A 211 22.31 -29.62 5.07
C ARG A 211 23.70 -29.84 5.65
N THR A 212 24.41 -28.77 6.02
CA THR A 212 25.72 -28.92 6.69
C THR A 212 25.57 -29.60 8.05
N CYS A 213 24.55 -29.26 8.83
CA CYS A 213 24.26 -29.95 10.09
C CYS A 213 24.04 -31.44 9.89
N VAL A 214 23.14 -31.83 8.98
CA VAL A 214 22.87 -33.23 8.66
C VAL A 214 24.17 -33.96 8.31
N THR A 215 25.00 -33.39 7.43
CA THR A 215 26.26 -34.06 7.03
C THR A 215 27.29 -34.20 8.14
N LEU A 216 27.30 -33.29 9.13
CA LEU A 216 28.22 -33.37 10.27
C LEU A 216 27.69 -34.30 11.36
N ASP A 217 26.39 -34.24 11.61
CA ASP A 217 25.69 -35.13 12.53
C ASP A 217 25.75 -36.60 12.04
N GLU A 218 25.55 -36.86 10.74
CA GLU A 218 25.69 -38.18 10.13
C GLU A 218 27.12 -38.74 10.29
N LYS A 219 28.14 -37.89 10.19
CA LYS A 219 29.54 -38.29 10.43
C LYS A 219 29.79 -38.69 11.88
N GLU A 220 29.07 -38.09 12.83
CA GLU A 220 29.07 -38.50 14.24
C GLU A 220 28.14 -39.69 14.53
N GLY A 221 27.38 -40.17 13.55
CA GLY A 221 26.44 -41.29 13.70
C GLY A 221 25.12 -40.92 14.38
N ARG A 222 24.71 -39.65 14.35
CA ARG A 222 23.39 -39.22 14.81
C ARG A 222 22.36 -39.48 13.71
N GLU A 223 21.29 -40.22 14.04
CA GLU A 223 20.25 -40.59 13.08
C GLU A 223 19.14 -39.54 12.97
N PHE A 224 18.94 -38.72 14.00
CA PHE A 224 17.90 -37.69 14.03
C PHE A 224 18.31 -36.51 14.92
N ASN A 225 17.97 -35.31 14.46
CA ASN A 225 18.11 -34.07 15.22
C ASN A 225 16.95 -33.12 14.83
N ILE A 226 16.34 -32.49 15.83
CA ILE A 226 15.22 -31.55 15.67
C ILE A 226 15.58 -30.37 14.77
N LEU A 227 16.86 -29.94 14.79
CA LEU A 227 17.37 -28.82 14.00
C LEU A 227 17.33 -29.07 12.49
N TRP A 228 17.16 -30.32 12.05
CA TRP A 228 17.06 -30.69 10.63
C TRP A 228 15.70 -30.34 10.01
N LEU A 229 14.68 -30.14 10.84
CA LEU A 229 13.30 -29.97 10.39
C LEU A 229 13.13 -28.62 9.67
N ASN A 230 12.53 -28.61 8.49
CA ASN A 230 12.28 -27.40 7.71
C ASN A 230 10.82 -27.36 7.23
N PRO A 231 10.01 -26.36 7.64
CA PRO A 231 8.59 -26.30 7.27
C PRO A 231 8.35 -26.15 5.76
N ASP A 232 9.34 -25.62 5.03
CA ASP A 232 9.22 -25.37 3.59
C ASP A 232 9.69 -26.59 2.77
N ASN A 233 10.30 -27.60 3.41
CA ASN A 233 10.73 -28.82 2.73
C ASN A 233 10.18 -30.09 3.42
N PRO A 234 9.16 -30.76 2.84
CA PRO A 234 8.54 -31.93 3.44
C PRO A 234 9.49 -33.13 3.58
N ALA A 235 10.55 -33.20 2.77
CA ALA A 235 11.51 -34.30 2.83
C ALA A 235 12.37 -34.30 4.11
N THR A 236 12.36 -33.21 4.88
CA THR A 236 13.08 -33.11 6.15
C THR A 236 12.33 -33.75 7.32
N PHE A 237 11.03 -34.01 7.19
CA PHE A 237 10.22 -34.60 8.24
C PHE A 237 10.29 -36.13 8.15
N PRO A 238 10.73 -36.81 9.23
CA PRO A 238 10.70 -38.26 9.25
C PRO A 238 9.26 -38.78 9.40
N GLU A 239 9.04 -40.03 8.98
CA GLU A 239 7.71 -40.64 8.94
C GLU A 239 7.04 -40.67 10.32
N GLY A 240 5.77 -40.26 10.39
CA GLY A 240 4.98 -40.27 11.62
C GLY A 240 5.26 -39.10 12.59
N LEU A 241 6.29 -38.28 12.37
CA LEU A 241 6.53 -37.11 13.24
C LEU A 241 5.43 -36.06 13.10
N LEU A 242 4.95 -35.79 11.88
CA LEU A 242 3.88 -34.81 11.65
C LEU A 242 2.56 -35.22 12.31
N ASP A 243 2.25 -36.52 12.34
CA ASP A 243 1.04 -37.05 12.97
C ASP A 243 1.16 -37.10 14.50
N ALA A 244 2.39 -37.12 15.02
CA ALA A 244 2.71 -37.08 16.45
C ALA A 244 2.56 -35.69 17.07
N LEU A 245 2.58 -34.62 16.27
CA LEU A 245 2.47 -33.25 16.76
C LEU A 245 1.05 -33.00 17.27
N GLU A 246 0.91 -32.72 18.57
CA GLU A 246 -0.39 -32.44 19.20
C GLU A 246 -1.02 -31.13 18.74
N ASP A 247 -0.23 -30.21 18.19
CA ASP A 247 -0.70 -28.89 17.74
C ASP A 247 -1.36 -28.92 16.36
N SER A 248 -2.69 -29.01 16.37
CA SER A 248 -3.51 -28.99 15.16
C SER A 248 -3.32 -27.74 14.28
N GLU A 249 -3.05 -26.56 14.87
CA GLU A 249 -2.88 -25.33 14.09
C GLU A 249 -1.55 -25.33 13.33
N LEU A 250 -0.48 -25.80 13.98
CA LEU A 250 0.83 -25.96 13.39
C LEU A 250 0.81 -26.99 12.27
N VAL A 251 0.21 -28.17 12.53
CA VAL A 251 0.08 -29.23 11.52
C VAL A 251 -0.71 -28.73 10.31
N ALA A 252 -1.84 -28.04 10.52
CA ALA A 252 -2.61 -27.45 9.43
C ALA A 252 -1.81 -26.39 8.66
N ALA A 253 -0.99 -25.58 9.34
CA ALA A 253 -0.12 -24.59 8.69
C ALA A 253 0.95 -25.26 7.82
N LEU A 254 1.57 -26.34 8.28
CA LEU A 254 2.56 -27.12 7.53
C LEU A 254 1.92 -27.78 6.30
N GLN A 255 0.75 -28.40 6.45
CA GLN A 255 0.01 -29.02 5.34
C GLN A 255 -0.42 -28.00 4.27
N ARG A 256 -0.82 -26.79 4.69
CA ARG A 256 -1.13 -25.69 3.76
C ARG A 256 0.10 -25.23 2.97
N ARG A 257 1.28 -25.19 3.60
CA ARG A 257 2.54 -24.85 2.94
C ARG A 257 2.92 -25.92 1.91
N GLN A 258 2.82 -27.20 2.28
CA GLN A 258 3.11 -28.34 1.40
C GLN A 258 2.21 -28.38 0.16
N THR A 259 0.93 -28.05 0.30
CA THR A 259 -0.03 -28.02 -0.82
C THR A 259 0.10 -26.77 -1.70
N GLY A 260 0.79 -25.72 -1.24
CA GLY A 260 0.92 -24.44 -1.93
C GLY A 260 1.77 -24.45 -3.21
N ASP A 261 2.61 -25.47 -3.40
CA ASP A 261 3.56 -25.52 -4.53
C ASP A 261 2.97 -26.13 -5.81
N THR A 262 1.86 -26.86 -5.72
CA THR A 262 1.19 -27.43 -6.90
C THR A 262 -0.09 -26.67 -7.24
N ILE A 263 -0.39 -26.50 -8.53
CA ILE A 263 -1.62 -25.85 -9.01
C ILE A 263 -2.85 -26.59 -8.46
N GLU A 264 -2.79 -27.91 -8.39
CA GLU A 264 -3.84 -28.75 -7.80
C GLU A 264 -4.00 -28.54 -6.30
N GLY A 265 -2.90 -28.39 -5.56
CA GLY A 265 -2.96 -28.13 -4.13
C GLY A 265 -3.56 -26.76 -3.82
N ARG A 266 -3.26 -25.74 -4.62
CA ARG A 266 -3.94 -24.43 -4.54
C ARG A 266 -5.44 -24.54 -4.82
N LEU A 267 -5.83 -25.33 -5.81
CA LEU A 267 -7.24 -25.56 -6.15
C LEU A 267 -7.97 -26.33 -5.04
N ARG A 268 -7.39 -27.40 -4.51
CA ARG A 268 -7.95 -28.17 -3.38
C ARG A 268 -8.09 -27.32 -2.12
N ALA A 269 -7.09 -26.51 -1.78
CA ALA A 269 -7.14 -25.62 -0.61
C ALA A 269 -8.28 -24.60 -0.74
N ARG A 270 -8.49 -24.04 -1.95
CA ARG A 270 -9.61 -23.13 -2.22
C ARG A 270 -10.95 -23.86 -2.11
N MET A 271 -11.06 -25.07 -2.68
CA MET A 271 -12.26 -25.89 -2.58
C MET A 271 -12.58 -26.30 -1.12
N GLN A 272 -11.57 -26.58 -0.31
CA GLN A 272 -11.74 -26.90 1.12
C GLN A 272 -12.16 -25.68 1.95
N ALA A 273 -11.62 -24.50 1.65
CA ALA A 273 -12.02 -23.25 2.32
C ALA A 273 -13.46 -22.84 1.97
N ASP A 274 -13.89 -23.09 0.73
CA ASP A 274 -15.26 -22.84 0.26
C ASP A 274 -16.23 -23.98 0.62
N ALA A 275 -15.73 -25.12 1.12
CA ALA A 275 -16.56 -26.23 1.56
C ALA A 275 -17.27 -25.86 2.87
N LEU A 276 -18.61 -25.82 2.83
CA LEU A 276 -19.43 -25.65 4.01
C LEU A 276 -19.16 -26.83 4.96
N GLN A 277 -18.59 -26.54 6.13
CA GLN A 277 -18.48 -27.50 7.22
C GLN A 277 -19.88 -28.00 7.57
N PRO A 278 -20.12 -29.32 7.63
CA PRO A 278 -21.39 -29.82 8.13
C PRO A 278 -21.55 -29.32 9.56
N LEU A 279 -22.62 -28.58 9.83
CA LEU A 279 -23.02 -28.26 11.19
C LEU A 279 -23.18 -29.60 11.90
N THR A 280 -22.29 -29.93 12.83
CA THR A 280 -22.56 -31.03 13.75
C THR A 280 -23.83 -30.64 14.48
N SER A 281 -24.89 -31.39 14.20
CA SER A 281 -26.22 -31.21 14.77
C SER A 281 -26.10 -31.30 16.28
N ALA A 282 -25.95 -30.16 16.96
CA ALA A 282 -25.96 -30.08 18.42
C ALA A 282 -27.37 -30.28 19.01
N LEU A 283 -28.22 -31.04 18.31
CA LEU A 283 -29.61 -31.34 18.64
C LEU A 283 -29.99 -32.68 18.00
N ASP A 284 -29.28 -33.76 18.31
CA ASP A 284 -29.85 -35.09 18.26
C ASP A 284 -29.31 -35.93 19.43
N ASP A 285 -30.29 -36.47 20.15
CA ASP A 285 -30.25 -37.14 21.44
C ASP A 285 -29.82 -38.61 21.30
N ASP A 286 -29.09 -39.08 22.31
CA ASP A 286 -28.89 -40.49 22.69
C ASP A 286 -28.61 -41.54 21.58
N SER A 287 -27.37 -41.60 21.11
CA SER A 287 -26.80 -42.88 20.67
C SER A 287 -25.29 -42.88 20.88
N SER A 288 -24.86 -43.75 21.79
CA SER A 288 -23.47 -44.07 22.10
C SER A 288 -22.72 -44.56 20.85
N SER A 289 -22.13 -43.65 20.08
CA SER A 289 -20.91 -43.95 19.32
C SER A 289 -19.74 -43.41 20.12
N ALA A 290 -19.06 -44.31 20.81
CA ALA A 290 -17.75 -44.04 21.35
C ALA A 290 -16.91 -43.42 20.22
N ALA A 291 -16.60 -42.14 20.34
CA ALA A 291 -15.43 -41.58 19.70
C ALA A 291 -14.27 -42.41 20.24
N GLU A 292 -13.86 -43.41 19.48
CA GLU A 292 -12.58 -44.08 19.67
C GLU A 292 -11.56 -42.95 19.73
N LYS A 293 -11.06 -42.67 20.93
CA LYS A 293 -9.78 -41.99 21.09
C LYS A 293 -8.82 -42.79 20.20
N PRO A 294 -8.24 -42.18 19.15
CA PRO A 294 -7.30 -42.91 18.32
C PRO A 294 -6.22 -43.42 19.26
N GLU A 295 -6.04 -44.74 19.29
CA GLU A 295 -5.00 -45.40 20.06
C GLU A 295 -3.71 -44.64 19.84
N LEU A 296 -3.03 -44.24 20.93
CA LEU A 296 -1.72 -43.60 20.90
C LEU A 296 -0.85 -44.31 19.85
N HIS A 297 -0.69 -43.69 18.69
CA HIS A 297 0.32 -44.10 17.73
C HIS A 297 1.63 -44.04 18.51
N LYS A 298 2.23 -45.20 18.79
CA LYS A 298 3.57 -45.29 19.37
C LYS A 298 4.53 -44.76 18.33
N THR A 299 4.70 -43.46 18.36
CA THR A 299 5.71 -42.79 17.57
C THR A 299 7.06 -43.20 18.15
N PRO A 300 8.10 -43.36 17.32
CA PRO A 300 9.44 -43.69 17.80
C PRO A 300 10.11 -42.51 18.55
N TYR A 301 9.43 -41.36 18.63
CA TYR A 301 9.93 -40.12 19.22
C TYR A 301 9.55 -40.02 20.68
N SER A 302 10.47 -39.54 21.51
CA SER A 302 10.14 -39.25 22.91
C SER A 302 9.17 -38.06 22.97
N GLN A 303 8.41 -37.95 24.05
CA GLN A 303 7.51 -36.82 24.26
C GLN A 303 8.28 -35.49 24.31
N GLU A 304 9.48 -35.50 24.89
CA GLU A 304 10.38 -34.34 24.94
C GLU A 304 10.81 -33.90 23.52
N ASP A 305 11.19 -34.84 22.65
CA ASP A 305 11.57 -34.52 21.27
C ASP A 305 10.39 -33.93 20.46
N ILE A 306 9.18 -34.41 20.71
CA ILE A 306 7.97 -33.88 20.07
C ILE A 306 7.71 -32.46 20.55
N GLU A 307 7.79 -32.21 21.85
CA GLU A 307 7.63 -30.86 22.42
C GLU A 307 8.70 -29.90 21.89
N GLU A 308 9.97 -30.31 21.86
CA GLU A 308 11.06 -29.51 21.30
C GLU A 308 10.86 -29.25 19.80
N ALA A 309 10.43 -30.25 19.03
CA ALA A 309 10.09 -30.08 17.62
C ALA A 309 8.94 -29.10 17.42
N THR A 310 7.87 -29.15 18.23
CA THR A 310 6.78 -28.17 18.14
C THR A 310 7.26 -26.75 18.41
N GLN A 311 8.12 -26.58 19.43
CA GLN A 311 8.69 -25.28 19.79
C GLN A 311 9.58 -24.76 18.67
N PHE A 312 10.49 -25.60 18.16
CA PHE A 312 11.39 -25.25 17.06
C PHE A 312 10.63 -24.87 15.79
N LEU A 313 9.57 -25.60 15.43
CA LEU A 313 8.78 -25.31 14.22
C LEU A 313 7.95 -24.02 14.31
N ARG A 314 7.62 -23.56 15.53
CA ARG A 314 6.92 -22.28 15.76
C ARG A 314 7.83 -21.06 15.67
N LEU A 315 9.14 -21.24 15.81
CA LEU A 315 10.10 -20.14 15.72
C LEU A 315 10.15 -19.51 14.33
N SER A 316 10.57 -18.24 14.29
CA SER A 316 10.80 -17.54 13.03
C SER A 316 11.95 -18.20 12.24
N ALA A 317 12.04 -17.93 10.94
CA ALA A 317 13.14 -18.47 10.15
C ALA A 317 14.50 -17.96 10.60
N GLN A 318 14.56 -16.75 11.17
CA GLN A 318 15.77 -16.17 11.74
C GLN A 318 16.20 -16.94 12.98
N ASP A 319 15.33 -17.08 13.98
CA ASP A 319 15.68 -17.76 15.23
C ASP A 319 16.10 -19.21 15.00
N ARG A 320 15.44 -19.91 14.06
CA ARG A 320 15.83 -21.28 13.69
C ARG A 320 17.22 -21.32 13.05
N LEU A 321 17.55 -20.35 12.21
CA LEU A 321 18.89 -20.26 11.63
C LEU A 321 19.92 -20.03 12.73
N GLU A 322 19.66 -19.12 13.67
CA GLU A 322 20.56 -18.85 14.81
C GLU A 322 20.81 -20.12 15.63
N LEU A 323 19.77 -20.87 16.01
CA LEU A 323 19.91 -22.15 16.73
C LEU A 323 20.75 -23.18 15.96
N VAL A 324 20.54 -23.28 14.64
CA VAL A 324 21.29 -24.19 13.77
C VAL A 324 22.77 -23.77 13.70
N LEU A 325 23.05 -22.46 13.59
CA LEU A 325 24.41 -21.92 13.55
C LEU A 325 25.12 -22.10 14.90
N ASP A 326 24.45 -21.83 16.00
CA ASP A 326 24.99 -22.02 17.34
C ASP A 326 25.32 -23.48 17.61
N TYR A 327 24.44 -24.40 17.19
CA TYR A 327 24.71 -25.82 17.27
C TYR A 327 25.95 -26.22 16.46
N LEU A 328 26.10 -25.74 15.23
CA LEU A 328 27.29 -25.98 14.40
C LEU A 328 28.57 -25.46 15.06
N ARG A 329 28.52 -24.27 15.66
CA ARG A 329 29.69 -23.67 16.33
C ARG A 329 30.05 -24.44 17.59
N GLN A 330 29.09 -24.69 18.48
CA GLN A 330 29.35 -25.31 19.79
C GLN A 330 29.68 -26.80 19.69
N LYS A 331 29.02 -27.53 18.78
CA LYS A 331 29.18 -28.99 18.69
C LYS A 331 30.34 -29.38 17.79
N TYR A 332 30.47 -28.71 16.65
CA TYR A 332 31.42 -29.10 15.60
C TYR A 332 32.60 -28.17 15.45
N ALA A 333 32.67 -27.09 16.23
CA ALA A 333 33.60 -25.98 15.98
C ALA A 333 33.54 -25.58 14.49
N TYR A 334 32.33 -25.49 13.92
CA TYR A 334 32.13 -25.15 12.51
C TYR A 334 31.55 -23.75 12.36
N CYS A 335 32.17 -22.91 11.53
CA CYS A 335 31.60 -21.62 11.15
C CYS A 335 30.99 -21.69 9.75
N PHE A 336 29.68 -21.48 9.67
CA PHE A 336 28.93 -21.42 8.40
C PHE A 336 29.41 -20.29 7.49
N TRP A 337 29.78 -19.14 8.05
CA TRP A 337 30.21 -17.97 7.28
C TRP A 337 31.62 -18.13 6.71
N CYS A 338 32.55 -18.70 7.49
CA CYS A 338 33.89 -19.04 7.00
C CYS A 338 33.87 -20.25 6.06
N GLY A 339 32.89 -21.14 6.22
CA GLY A 339 32.78 -22.40 5.47
C GLY A 339 33.79 -23.46 5.91
N THR A 340 34.36 -23.34 7.13
CA THR A 340 35.44 -24.20 7.63
C THR A 340 35.11 -24.78 9.00
N GLN A 341 35.61 -26.00 9.23
CA GLN A 341 35.63 -26.65 10.54
C GLN A 341 36.98 -26.36 11.20
N TYR A 342 36.95 -25.94 12.46
CA TYR A 342 38.11 -25.69 13.30
C TYR A 342 38.44 -26.92 14.15
N ASP A 343 39.65 -26.95 14.71
CA ASP A 343 40.09 -28.10 15.49
C ASP A 343 39.37 -28.19 16.84
N ASN A 344 39.14 -27.05 17.51
CA ASN A 344 38.49 -26.95 18.82
C ASN A 344 37.79 -25.59 18.98
N GLN A 345 37.00 -25.44 20.05
CA GLN A 345 36.30 -24.19 20.36
C GLN A 345 37.25 -23.00 20.53
N ASP A 346 38.39 -23.19 21.21
CA ASP A 346 39.39 -22.13 21.40
C ASP A 346 39.99 -21.66 20.06
N ASP A 347 40.17 -22.58 19.11
CA ASP A 347 40.69 -22.29 17.77
C ASP A 347 39.67 -21.51 16.93
N LEU A 348 38.39 -21.87 17.06
CA LEU A 348 37.28 -21.13 16.47
C LEU A 348 37.22 -19.70 17.03
N ASP A 349 37.31 -19.51 18.34
CA ASP A 349 37.20 -18.18 18.96
C ASP A 349 38.40 -17.28 18.63
N ALA A 350 39.58 -17.85 18.38
CA ALA A 350 40.78 -17.11 18.01
C ALA A 350 40.83 -16.73 16.52
N ASN A 351 40.32 -17.60 15.63
CA ASN A 351 40.47 -17.46 14.18
C ASN A 351 39.20 -17.02 13.45
N CYS A 352 38.02 -17.15 14.05
CA CYS A 352 36.76 -16.73 13.46
C CYS A 352 36.47 -15.24 13.76
N PRO A 353 36.18 -14.40 12.75
CA PRO A 353 35.86 -12.98 12.95
C PRO A 353 34.69 -12.69 13.90
N GLY A 354 33.73 -13.62 14.01
CA GLY A 354 32.58 -13.50 14.91
C GLY A 354 31.53 -14.60 14.70
N PRO A 355 30.42 -14.59 15.46
CA PRO A 355 29.28 -15.49 15.24
C PRO A 355 28.38 -15.04 14.08
N ASP A 356 28.26 -13.74 13.89
CA ASP A 356 27.29 -13.13 13.00
C ASP A 356 27.82 -12.98 11.57
N GLU A 357 26.88 -12.86 10.62
CA GLU A 357 27.22 -12.58 9.22
C GLU A 357 28.03 -11.29 9.08
N ASP A 358 27.62 -10.22 9.78
CA ASP A 358 28.21 -8.87 9.67
C ASP A 358 29.71 -8.83 10.04
N ALA A 359 30.20 -9.82 10.79
CA ALA A 359 31.62 -9.93 11.14
C ALA A 359 32.49 -10.45 9.98
N HIS A 360 31.87 -10.97 8.92
CA HIS A 360 32.55 -11.65 7.80
C HIS A 360 32.38 -10.93 6.46
N ASP A 361 31.73 -9.76 6.45
CA ASP A 361 31.48 -8.94 5.25
C ASP A 361 32.67 -8.06 4.83
#